data_AF-A0A9P5YLZ7-F1
#
_entry.id   AF-A0A9P5YLZ7-F1
#
_cell.length_a   1.000
_cell.length_b   1.000
_cell.length_c   1.000
_cell.angle_alpha   90.00
_cell.angle_beta   90.00
_cell.angle_gamma   90.00
#
_symmetry.space_group_name_H-M   'P 1'
#
loop_
_entity.id
_entity.type
_entity.pdbx_description
1 polymer ?
#
loop_
_entity_poly.entity_id
_entity_poly.type
_entity_poly.pdbx_seq_one_letter_code
_entity_poly.pdbx_strand_id
1 'polypeptide(L)'
;SFRLELPATLKQRGVHDVFHASLLRIHHANDDRLFPGRLDSQITGEGDPENEWAVDKILSHSGSKENAIFEIQWKAGDITWLPYSQIQDLQALPIYLDLLGV
;
A
#
# COMPACT_ATOMS: atom_id res chain seq x y z
N SER A 1 4.76 -9.11 -35.02
CA SER A 1 4.15 -9.19 -33.68
C SER A 1 4.66 -10.44 -32.99
N PHE A 2 4.77 -10.42 -31.66
CA PHE A 2 5.20 -11.55 -30.84
C PHE A 2 4.15 -11.76 -29.74
N ARG A 3 3.77 -13.00 -29.46
CA ARG A 3 2.75 -13.32 -28.45
C ARG A 3 3.42 -13.82 -27.18
N LEU A 4 3.03 -13.25 -26.03
CA LEU A 4 3.49 -13.66 -24.71
C LEU A 4 2.32 -14.28 -23.93
N GLU A 5 2.59 -15.36 -23.21
CA GLU A 5 1.60 -15.86 -22.25
C GLU A 5 1.53 -14.91 -21.06
N LEU A 6 0.47 -14.10 -21.03
CA LEU A 6 0.20 -13.19 -19.91
C LEU A 6 -0.62 -13.88 -18.80
N PRO A 7 -0.36 -13.55 -17.52
CA PRO A 7 -1.23 -13.88 -16.41
C PRO A 7 -2.68 -13.45 -16.64
N ALA A 8 -3.62 -14.20 -16.05
CA ALA A 8 -5.05 -13.94 -16.18
C ALA A 8 -5.46 -12.53 -15.70
N THR A 9 -4.82 -12.05 -14.62
CA THR A 9 -5.05 -10.71 -14.04
C THR A 9 -4.78 -9.59 -15.05
N LEU A 10 -3.69 -9.67 -15.82
CA LEU A 10 -3.35 -8.68 -16.85
C LEU A 10 -4.32 -8.74 -18.04
N LYS A 11 -4.73 -9.95 -18.45
CA LYS A 11 -5.73 -10.13 -19.52
C LYS A 11 -7.09 -9.55 -19.11
N GLN A 12 -7.51 -9.76 -17.87
CA GLN A 12 -8.76 -9.21 -17.33
C GLN A 12 -8.78 -7.67 -17.34
N ARG A 13 -7.62 -7.04 -17.17
CA ARG A 13 -7.44 -5.58 -17.24
C ARG A 13 -7.33 -5.05 -18.68
N GLY A 14 -7.47 -5.91 -19.69
CA GLY A 14 -7.41 -5.54 -21.09
C GLY A 14 -6.01 -5.44 -21.69
N VAL A 15 -4.98 -5.97 -21.01
CA VAL A 15 -3.62 -6.03 -21.59
C VAL A 15 -3.60 -7.06 -22.71
N HIS A 16 -3.23 -6.62 -23.90
CA HIS A 16 -3.08 -7.52 -25.05
C HIS A 16 -1.78 -8.32 -24.95
N ASP A 17 -1.85 -9.59 -25.32
CA ASP A 17 -0.74 -10.53 -25.32
C ASP A 17 0.20 -10.36 -26.53
N VAL A 18 -0.06 -9.38 -27.40
CA VAL A 18 0.66 -9.15 -28.65
C VAL A 18 1.56 -7.92 -28.53
N PHE A 19 2.87 -8.13 -28.64
CA PHE A 19 3.89 -7.09 -28.54
C PHE A 19 4.68 -6.92 -29.85
N HIS A 20 5.35 -5.77 -30.00
CA HIS A 20 6.31 -5.55 -31.08
C HIS A 20 7.61 -6.28 -30.77
N ALA A 21 7.98 -7.26 -31.61
CA ALA A 21 9.15 -8.13 -31.38
C ALA A 21 10.47 -7.35 -31.23
N SER A 22 10.60 -6.20 -31.91
CA SER A 22 11.79 -5.33 -31.83
C SER A 22 11.95 -4.59 -30.50
N LEU A 23 10.89 -4.52 -29.68
CA LEU A 23 10.91 -3.86 -28.38
C LEU A 23 11.15 -4.84 -27.23
N LEU A 24 11.19 -6.15 -27.52
CA LEU A 24 11.45 -7.16 -26.50
C LEU A 24 12.90 -7.05 -26.01
N ARG A 25 13.07 -7.19 -24.70
CA ARG A 25 14.37 -7.16 -24.03
C ARG A 25 14.58 -8.47 -23.29
N ILE A 26 15.84 -8.85 -23.10
CA ILE A 26 16.21 -10.02 -22.29
C ILE A 26 15.72 -9.78 -20.85
N HIS A 27 15.05 -10.78 -20.30
CA HIS A 27 14.59 -10.73 -18.91
C HIS A 27 15.80 -10.71 -17.96
N HIS A 28 15.83 -9.72 -17.08
CA HIS A 28 16.76 -9.65 -15.96
C HIS A 28 15.99 -9.98 -14.68
N ALA A 29 16.43 -11.01 -13.96
CA ALA A 29 15.79 -11.40 -12.70
C ALA A 29 15.81 -10.25 -11.68
N ASN A 30 14.79 -10.19 -10.84
CA ASN A 30 14.72 -9.21 -9.75
C ASN A 30 15.77 -9.53 -8.68
N ASP A 31 16.33 -8.49 -8.05
CA ASP A 31 17.09 -8.65 -6.82
C ASP A 31 16.13 -8.57 -5.63
N ASP A 32 15.73 -9.73 -5.12
CA ASP A 32 14.74 -9.84 -4.04
C ASP A 32 15.26 -9.31 -2.69
N ARG A 33 16.58 -9.10 -2.55
CA ARG A 33 17.15 -8.48 -1.34
C ARG A 33 16.94 -6.97 -1.34
N LEU A 34 17.05 -6.35 -2.51
CA LEU A 34 16.85 -4.90 -2.69
C LEU A 34 15.38 -4.54 -2.93
N PHE A 35 14.60 -5.45 -3.53
CA PHE A 35 13.20 -5.24 -3.87
C PHE A 35 12.32 -6.41 -3.41
N PRO A 36 12.15 -6.59 -2.08
CA PRO A 36 11.21 -7.58 -1.56
C PRO A 36 9.76 -7.20 -1.89
N GLY A 37 8.87 -8.18 -2.06
CA GLY A 37 7.43 -7.93 -2.20
C GLY A 37 6.96 -7.49 -3.59
N ARG A 38 7.40 -8.19 -4.65
CA ARG A 38 6.99 -7.98 -6.04
C ARG A 38 6.01 -9.03 -6.55
N LEU A 39 5.07 -9.45 -5.71
CA LEU A 39 3.96 -10.28 -6.19
C LEU A 39 3.05 -9.45 -7.10
N ASP A 40 2.48 -10.07 -8.13
CA ASP A 40 1.56 -9.41 -9.07
C ASP A 40 0.40 -8.70 -8.32
N SER A 41 -0.07 -9.27 -7.21
CA SER A 41 -1.06 -8.64 -6.33
C SER A 41 -0.57 -7.29 -5.76
N GLN A 42 0.69 -7.21 -5.32
CA GLN A 42 1.27 -6.01 -4.71
C GLN A 42 1.56 -4.90 -5.73
N ILE A 43 1.88 -5.26 -6.98
CA ILE A 43 2.29 -4.30 -8.02
C ILE A 43 1.08 -3.72 -8.75
N THR A 44 0.04 -4.53 -8.94
CA THR A 44 -1.07 -4.16 -9.82
C THR A 44 -2.19 -3.39 -9.09
N GLY A 45 -1.95 -2.91 -7.86
CA GLY A 45 -2.95 -2.18 -7.07
C GLY A 45 -4.13 -3.04 -6.60
N GLU A 46 -3.99 -4.37 -6.70
CA GLU A 46 -4.82 -5.37 -5.98
C GLU A 46 -4.07 -5.81 -4.71
N GLY A 47 -3.25 -4.92 -4.16
CA GLY A 47 -2.82 -5.07 -2.79
C GLY A 47 -4.09 -5.10 -1.97
N ASP A 48 -4.20 -6.08 -1.09
CA ASP A 48 -5.26 -6.11 -0.08
C ASP A 48 -5.47 -4.69 0.43
N PRO A 49 -6.67 -4.08 0.34
CA PRO A 49 -6.90 -2.76 0.90
C PRO A 49 -6.55 -2.71 2.40
N GLU A 50 -6.48 -3.87 3.08
CA GLU A 50 -5.94 -3.97 4.44
C GLU A 50 -4.41 -3.75 4.56
N ASN A 51 -3.67 -3.87 3.46
CA ASN A 51 -2.22 -3.63 3.37
C ASN A 51 -1.87 -2.21 2.93
N GLU A 52 -2.76 -1.50 2.23
CA GLU A 52 -2.55 -0.09 1.89
C GLU A 52 -2.62 0.82 3.13
N TRP A 53 -3.12 0.31 4.25
CA TRP A 53 -3.22 1.02 5.52
C TRP A 53 -2.60 0.18 6.65
N ALA A 54 -1.27 0.10 6.68
CA ALA A 54 -0.48 -0.67 7.63
C ALA A 54 -0.47 -0.12 9.07
N VAL A 55 -1.56 0.51 9.51
CA VAL A 55 -1.70 0.99 10.89
C VAL A 55 -2.28 -0.13 11.75
N ASP A 56 -1.61 -0.44 12.87
CA ASP A 56 -2.13 -1.35 13.88
C ASP A 56 -3.15 -0.63 14.76
N LYS A 57 -2.75 0.51 15.36
CA LYS A 57 -3.63 1.35 16.19
C LYS A 57 -3.00 2.71 16.49
N ILE A 58 -3.85 3.62 16.98
CA ILE A 58 -3.42 4.88 17.59
C ILE A 58 -3.27 4.64 19.10
N LEU A 59 -2.09 4.97 19.65
CA LEU A 59 -1.76 4.77 21.07
C LEU A 59 -2.19 5.98 21.91
N SER A 60 -1.88 7.18 21.43
CA SER A 60 -2.13 8.43 22.14
C SER A 60 -2.23 9.61 21.17
N HIS A 61 -2.66 10.77 21.69
CA HIS A 61 -2.57 12.03 20.97
C HIS A 61 -2.15 13.16 21.92
N SER A 62 -1.59 14.21 21.35
CA SER A 62 -1.22 15.44 22.05
C SER A 62 -1.67 16.65 21.25
N GLY A 63 -2.11 17.71 21.93
CA GLY A 63 -2.69 18.89 21.30
C GLY A 63 -4.20 18.77 21.10
N SER A 64 -4.76 19.65 20.28
CA SER A 64 -6.22 19.75 20.09
C SER A 64 -6.57 20.18 18.68
N LYS A 65 -7.68 19.65 18.15
CA LYS A 65 -8.21 19.96 16.82
C LYS A 65 -7.15 19.72 15.73
N GLU A 66 -6.96 20.69 14.84
CA GLU A 66 -6.08 20.59 13.67
C GLU A 66 -4.59 20.56 14.02
N ASN A 67 -4.23 21.04 15.22
CA ASN A 67 -2.86 21.00 15.73
C ASN A 67 -2.54 19.74 16.53
N ALA A 68 -3.48 18.78 16.58
CA ALA A 68 -3.24 17.51 17.26
C ALA A 68 -2.22 16.67 16.50
N ILE A 69 -1.32 16.05 17.25
CA ILE A 69 -0.38 15.03 16.79
C ILE A 69 -0.74 13.70 17.42
N PHE A 70 -0.62 12.63 16.66
CA PHE A 70 -1.07 11.30 17.04
C PHE A 70 0.10 10.33 17.01
N GLU A 71 0.18 9.52 18.05
CA GLU A 71 1.13 8.43 18.17
C GLU A 71 0.54 7.18 17.52
N ILE A 72 1.12 6.77 16.40
CA ILE A 72 0.63 5.68 15.56
C ILE A 72 1.58 4.50 15.68
N GLN A 73 1.02 3.34 15.98
CA GLN A 73 1.71 2.05 15.87
C GLN A 73 1.41 1.44 14.51
N TRP A 74 2.46 1.12 13.75
CA TRP A 74 2.36 0.43 12.47
C TRP A 74 2.33 -1.09 12.68
N LYS A 75 1.72 -1.85 11.76
CA LYS A 75 1.73 -3.32 11.76
C LYS A 75 3.16 -3.91 11.74
N ALA A 76 4.13 -3.16 11.19
CA ALA A 76 5.54 -3.51 11.20
C ALA A 76 6.23 -3.35 12.58
N GLY A 77 5.55 -2.74 13.55
CA GLY A 77 6.05 -2.51 14.91
C GLY A 77 6.65 -1.13 15.15
N ASP A 78 6.90 -0.35 14.09
CA ASP A 78 7.37 1.02 14.20
C ASP A 78 6.32 1.93 14.87
N ILE A 79 6.81 3.01 15.50
CA ILE A 79 5.96 4.02 16.13
C ILE A 79 6.36 5.41 15.61
N THR A 80 5.38 6.19 15.17
CA THR A 80 5.62 7.54 14.63
C THR A 80 4.57 8.53 15.14
N TRP A 81 4.96 9.80 15.25
CA TRP A 81 4.06 10.91 15.56
C TRP A 81 3.70 11.68 14.30
N LEU A 82 2.41 11.67 13.91
CA LEU A 82 1.92 12.37 12.72
C LEU A 82 0.84 13.41 13.07
N PRO A 83 0.77 14.54 12.36
CA PRO A 83 -0.28 15.54 12.54
C PRO A 83 -1.63 15.04 12.01
N TYR A 84 -2.72 15.61 12.53
CA TYR A 84 -4.10 15.32 12.11
C TYR A 84 -4.28 15.30 10.58
N SER A 85 -3.70 16.27 9.87
CA SER A 85 -3.82 16.40 8.41
C SER A 85 -3.27 15.21 7.62
N GLN A 86 -2.37 14.42 8.21
CA GLN A 86 -1.81 13.23 7.58
C GLN A 86 -2.56 11.96 7.94
N ILE A 87 -3.45 12.02 8.95
CA ILE A 87 -4.09 10.83 9.53
C ILE A 87 -5.61 10.84 9.42
N GLN A 88 -6.20 11.94 8.95
CA GLN A 88 -7.65 12.13 8.83
C GLN A 88 -8.34 11.04 8.01
N ASP A 89 -7.63 10.41 7.07
CA ASP A 89 -8.15 9.37 6.18
C ASP A 89 -7.90 7.95 6.72
N LEU A 90 -7.20 7.80 7.86
CA LEU A 90 -6.96 6.50 8.48
C LEU A 90 -8.25 5.94 9.10
N GLN A 91 -8.58 4.68 8.80
CA GLN A 91 -9.68 3.97 9.47
C GLN A 91 -9.50 3.81 10.99
N ALA A 92 -8.25 3.84 11.47
CA ALA A 92 -7.94 3.75 12.90
C ALA A 92 -8.36 5.01 13.70
N LEU A 93 -8.52 6.15 13.04
CA LEU A 93 -8.87 7.42 13.69
C LEU A 93 -10.29 7.44 14.28
N PRO A 94 -11.37 7.11 13.55
CA PRO A 94 -12.71 7.08 14.14
C PRO A 94 -12.81 6.09 15.30
N ILE A 95 -12.17 4.92 15.19
CA ILE A 95 -12.14 3.91 16.26
C ILE A 95 -11.50 4.49 17.53
N TYR A 96 -10.40 5.23 17.37
CA TYR A 96 -9.72 5.87 18.49
C TYR A 96 -10.56 6.96 19.17
N LEU A 97 -11.23 7.80 18.37
CA LEU A 97 -12.11 8.86 18.90
C LEU A 97 -13.34 8.29 19.61
N ASP A 98 -13.95 7.24 19.06
CA ASP A 98 -15.06 6.52 19.69
C ASP A 98 -14.65 5.96 21.07
N LEU A 99 -13.45 5.39 21.19
CA LEU A 99 -12.92 4.89 22.47
C LEU A 99 -12.67 6.01 23.50
N LEU A 100 -12.39 7.24 23.03
CA LEU A 100 -12.26 8.42 23.88
C LEU A 100 -13.62 9.07 24.22
N GLY A 101 -14.70 8.65 23.56
CA GLY A 101 -16.04 9.23 23.74
C GLY A 101 -16.19 10.63 23.16
N VAL A 102 -15.44 10.95 22.10
CA VAL A 102 -15.47 12.23 21.38
C VAL A 102 -16.14 12.07 20.02
#